data_AF-A0A376EBU7-F1
#
_entry.id   AF-A0A376EBU7-F1
#
_cell.length_a   1.000
_cell.length_b   1.000
_cell.length_c   1.000
_cell.angle_alpha   90.00
_cell.angle_beta   90.00
_cell.angle_gamma   90.00
#
_symmetry.space_group_name_H-M   'P 1'
#
loop_
_entity.id
_entity.type
_entity.pdbx_description
1 polymer ?
#
loop_
_entity_poly.entity_id
_entity_poly.type
_entity_poly.pdbx_seq_one_letter_code
_entity_poly.pdbx_strand_id
1 'polypeptide(L)'
;MGENEDWDSFLPENIGTAASDFQDRHEDDDDFDDLWDEYNEEKYELFEDWFCTCWKEASAQTETRVHAYFSIHDTYFRTDLDTLKTINDDEIAERYISK
;
A
#
# COMPACT_ATOMS: atom_id res chain seq x y z
N MET A 1 29.08 6.70 -2.46
CA MET A 1 27.99 7.25 -3.28
C MET A 1 27.40 6.04 -3.97
N GLY A 2 26.30 5.53 -3.43
CA GLY A 2 25.68 4.29 -3.91
C GLY A 2 25.16 4.49 -5.32
N GLU A 3 25.29 3.46 -6.14
CA GLU A 3 24.76 3.41 -7.50
C GLU A 3 23.26 3.75 -7.44
N ASN A 4 22.79 4.58 -8.37
CA ASN A 4 21.37 4.82 -8.58
C ASN A 4 20.76 3.51 -9.07
N GLU A 5 20.35 2.65 -8.14
CA GLU A 5 19.40 1.59 -8.43
C GLU A 5 18.13 2.28 -8.91
N ASP A 6 17.71 1.96 -10.13
CA ASP A 6 16.51 2.53 -10.75
C ASP A 6 15.31 2.00 -9.94
N TRP A 7 14.76 2.83 -9.06
CA TRP A 7 13.66 2.47 -8.18
C TRP A 7 12.33 2.53 -8.95
N ASP A 8 12.15 1.63 -9.92
CA ASP A 8 10.85 1.40 -10.59
C ASP A 8 9.94 0.49 -9.76
N SER A 9 10.47 -0.09 -8.67
CA SER A 9 9.76 -0.96 -7.73
C SER A 9 10.34 -0.79 -6.32
N PHE A 10 9.57 -1.19 -5.30
CA PHE A 10 10.05 -1.26 -3.91
C PHE A 10 11.13 -2.33 -3.71
N LEU A 11 11.32 -3.21 -4.69
CA LEU A 11 12.37 -4.21 -4.71
C LEU A 11 13.46 -3.78 -5.68
N PRO A 12 14.74 -4.04 -5.37
CA PRO A 12 15.81 -3.95 -6.35
C PRO A 12 15.42 -4.68 -7.65
N GLU A 13 15.73 -4.08 -8.79
CA GLU A 13 15.28 -4.54 -10.11
C GLU A 13 15.52 -6.05 -10.31
N ASN A 14 16.70 -6.54 -9.96
CA ASN A 14 17.06 -7.96 -10.07
C ASN A 14 16.16 -8.89 -9.22
N ILE A 15 15.72 -8.43 -8.06
CA ILE A 15 14.80 -9.17 -7.19
C ILE A 15 13.38 -9.09 -7.75
N GLY A 16 12.96 -7.90 -8.20
CA GLY A 16 11.65 -7.69 -8.84
C GLY A 16 11.47 -8.56 -10.08
N THR A 17 12.46 -8.57 -10.99
CA THR A 17 12.45 -9.43 -12.18
C THR A 17 12.44 -10.91 -11.81
N ALA A 18 13.27 -11.33 -10.85
CA ALA A 18 13.30 -12.74 -10.44
C ALA A 18 11.99 -13.21 -9.81
N ALA A 19 11.33 -12.35 -9.03
CA ALA A 19 10.02 -12.62 -8.43
C ALA A 19 8.93 -12.69 -9.51
N SER A 20 8.91 -11.75 -10.46
CA SER A 20 7.98 -11.77 -11.60
C SER A 20 8.16 -13.04 -12.44
N ASP A 21 9.40 -13.35 -12.82
CA ASP A 21 9.72 -14.56 -13.58
C ASP A 21 9.33 -15.84 -12.82
N PHE A 22 9.36 -15.82 -11.49
CA PHE A 22 8.93 -16.94 -10.67
C PHE A 22 7.41 -17.06 -10.67
N GLN A 23 6.69 -15.96 -10.53
CA GLN A 23 5.23 -15.94 -10.62
C GLN A 23 4.74 -16.47 -11.97
N ASP A 24 5.30 -15.98 -13.08
CA ASP A 24 4.93 -16.41 -14.45
C ASP A 24 5.15 -17.92 -14.67
N ARG A 25 6.12 -18.53 -13.99
CA ARG A 25 6.40 -19.97 -14.12
C ARG A 25 5.42 -20.84 -13.34
N HIS A 26 4.73 -20.28 -12.37
CA HIS A 26 3.86 -20.99 -11.44
C HIS A 26 2.40 -20.50 -11.49
N GLU A 27 2.03 -19.70 -12.49
CA GLU A 27 0.68 -19.13 -12.67
C GLU A 27 -0.44 -20.19 -12.76
N ASP A 28 -0.13 -21.41 -13.23
CA ASP A 28 -1.10 -22.52 -13.33
C ASP A 28 -1.10 -23.44 -12.09
N ASP A 29 -0.35 -23.10 -11.03
CA ASP A 29 -0.20 -23.92 -9.83
C ASP A 29 -1.09 -23.37 -8.70
N ASP A 30 -2.24 -24.02 -8.46
CA ASP A 30 -3.22 -23.61 -7.45
C ASP A 30 -2.60 -23.44 -6.04
N ASP A 31 -1.59 -24.25 -5.68
CA ASP A 31 -0.91 -24.14 -4.37
C ASP A 31 0.00 -22.89 -4.30
N PHE A 32 0.48 -22.42 -5.46
CA PHE A 32 1.31 -21.22 -5.54
C PHE A 32 0.47 -19.94 -5.47
N ASP A 33 -0.73 -19.93 -6.07
CA ASP A 33 -1.64 -18.79 -6.00
C ASP A 33 -2.00 -18.45 -4.54
N ASP A 34 -2.38 -19.45 -3.74
CA ASP A 34 -2.70 -19.25 -2.32
C ASP A 34 -1.49 -18.69 -1.54
N LEU A 35 -0.29 -19.22 -1.79
CA LEU A 35 0.95 -18.74 -1.17
C LEU A 35 1.27 -17.30 -1.59
N TRP A 36 1.06 -16.98 -2.86
CA TRP A 36 1.36 -15.66 -3.42
C TRP A 36 0.39 -14.60 -2.90
N ASP A 37 -0.87 -14.95 -2.73
CA ASP A 37 -1.89 -14.10 -2.12
C ASP A 37 -1.54 -13.83 -0.64
N GLU A 38 -1.21 -14.86 0.14
CA GLU A 38 -0.78 -14.71 1.55
C GLU A 38 0.46 -13.81 1.66
N TYR A 39 1.47 -14.04 0.82
CA TYR A 39 2.68 -13.21 0.78
C TYR A 39 2.36 -11.73 0.48
N ASN A 40 1.48 -11.49 -0.48
CA ASN A 40 1.09 -10.14 -0.85
C ASN A 40 0.30 -9.47 0.27
N GLU A 41 -0.64 -10.16 0.90
CA GLU A 41 -1.40 -9.66 2.04
C GLU A 41 -0.47 -9.20 3.17
N GLU A 42 0.42 -10.08 3.65
CA GLU A 42 1.38 -9.74 4.72
C GLU A 42 2.29 -8.56 4.34
N LYS A 43 2.80 -8.55 3.11
CA LYS A 43 3.66 -7.48 2.59
C LYS A 43 2.92 -6.13 2.62
N TYR A 44 1.67 -6.10 2.21
CA TYR A 44 0.88 -4.88 2.16
C TYR A 44 0.47 -4.40 3.57
N GLU A 45 0.13 -5.31 4.49
CA GLU A 45 -0.12 -4.95 5.89
C GLU A 45 1.10 -4.26 6.52
N LEU A 46 2.31 -4.81 6.32
CA LEU A 46 3.55 -4.21 6.82
C LEU A 46 3.78 -2.81 6.24
N PHE A 47 3.46 -2.62 4.96
CA PHE A 47 3.61 -1.33 4.30
C PHE A 47 2.60 -0.31 4.82
N GLU A 48 1.34 -0.70 4.98
CA GLU A 48 0.30 0.16 5.52
C GLU A 48 0.64 0.64 6.94
N ASP A 49 1.10 -0.28 7.80
CA ASP A 49 1.49 0.05 9.18
C ASP A 49 2.69 1.02 9.21
N TRP A 50 3.71 0.75 8.40
CA TRP A 50 4.87 1.64 8.25
C TRP A 50 4.45 3.03 7.77
N PHE A 51 3.65 3.11 6.71
CA PHE A 51 3.19 4.38 6.15
C PHE A 51 2.36 5.17 7.17
N CYS A 52 1.38 4.52 7.82
CA CYS A 52 0.52 5.15 8.82
C CYS A 52 1.32 5.66 10.02
N THR A 53 2.33 4.91 10.45
CA THR A 53 3.24 5.32 11.53
C THR A 53 4.02 6.56 11.14
N CYS A 54 4.67 6.56 9.97
CA CYS A 54 5.39 7.73 9.46
C CYS A 54 4.47 8.95 9.27
N TRP A 55 3.26 8.74 8.74
CA TRP A 55 2.27 9.79 8.55
C TRP A 55 1.87 10.44 9.88
N LYS A 56 1.59 9.61 10.89
CA LYS A 56 1.23 10.08 12.23
C LYS A 56 2.34 10.92 12.86
N GLU A 57 3.58 10.49 12.74
CA GLU A 57 4.74 11.23 13.24
C GLU A 57 4.95 12.56 12.51
N ALA A 58 4.85 12.57 11.18
CA ALA A 58 4.99 13.77 10.36
C ALA A 58 3.86 14.78 10.62
N SER A 59 2.62 14.31 10.74
CA SER A 59 1.45 15.14 11.02
C SER A 59 1.53 15.80 12.40
N ALA A 60 2.07 15.09 13.40
CA ALA A 60 2.30 15.64 14.72
C ALA A 60 3.35 16.76 14.75
N GLN A 61 4.37 16.68 13.89
CA GLN A 61 5.46 17.66 13.84
C GLN A 61 5.13 18.91 13.04
N THR A 62 4.29 18.78 12.01
CA THR A 62 4.03 19.85 11.04
C THR A 62 2.78 20.66 11.33
N GLU A 63 1.98 20.28 12.35
CA GLU A 63 0.64 20.80 12.63
C GLU A 63 -0.30 20.81 11.41
N THR A 64 0.07 20.10 10.36
CA THR A 64 -0.64 20.09 9.08
C THR A 64 -1.74 19.06 9.17
N ARG A 65 -2.99 19.51 9.06
CA ARG A 65 -4.17 18.65 8.95
C ARG A 65 -4.68 18.70 7.52
N VAL A 66 -4.28 17.70 6.74
CA VAL A 66 -4.80 17.48 5.39
C VAL A 66 -5.75 16.31 5.45
N HIS A 67 -7.00 16.54 5.05
CA HIS A 67 -7.97 15.48 4.84
C HIS A 67 -7.53 14.64 3.63
N ALA A 68 -6.87 13.53 3.92
CA ALA A 68 -6.31 12.63 2.92
C ALA A 68 -6.70 11.19 3.21
N TYR A 69 -6.68 10.39 2.15
CA TYR A 69 -7.03 8.98 2.18
C TYR A 69 -5.90 8.18 1.53
N PHE A 70 -5.49 7.10 2.18
CA PHE A 70 -4.47 6.20 1.69
C PHE A 70 -5.09 4.89 1.25
N SER A 71 -4.62 4.32 0.15
CA SER A 71 -4.87 2.93 -0.18
C SER A 71 -3.71 2.38 -0.97
N ILE A 72 -3.32 1.13 -0.67
CA ILE A 72 -2.22 0.44 -1.34
C ILE A 72 -2.63 0.02 -2.74
N HIS A 73 -3.86 -0.46 -2.85
CA HIS A 73 -4.51 -0.78 -4.11
C HIS A 73 -5.54 0.31 -4.37
N ASP A 74 -5.78 0.73 -5.62
CA ASP A 74 -6.89 1.65 -5.89
C ASP A 74 -8.22 0.91 -5.70
N THR A 75 -8.63 0.77 -4.44
CA THR A 75 -9.74 -0.05 -3.97
C THR A 75 -10.82 0.82 -3.36
N TYR A 76 -12.00 0.20 -3.23
CA TYR A 76 -13.18 0.80 -2.62
C TYR A 76 -13.00 1.19 -1.15
N PHE A 77 -12.07 0.52 -0.46
CA PHE A 77 -11.71 0.82 0.93
C PHE A 77 -10.39 1.57 0.99
N ARG A 78 -10.32 2.55 1.88
CA ARG A 78 -9.16 3.41 2.09
C ARG A 78 -8.94 3.57 3.60
N THR A 79 -7.76 4.01 3.98
CA THR A 79 -7.44 4.44 5.33
C THR A 79 -7.54 5.95 5.43
N ASP A 80 -8.47 6.43 6.25
CA ASP A 80 -8.64 7.84 6.59
C ASP A 80 -7.42 8.30 7.40
N LEU A 81 -6.61 9.17 6.83
CA LEU A 81 -5.33 9.59 7.42
C LEU A 81 -5.47 10.55 8.61
N ASP A 82 -6.67 11.06 8.88
CA ASP A 82 -6.95 11.82 10.11
C ASP A 82 -7.24 10.90 11.29
N THR A 83 -7.88 9.75 11.03
CA THR A 83 -8.36 8.85 12.08
C THR A 83 -7.60 7.52 12.17
N LEU A 84 -6.83 7.19 11.13
CA LEU A 84 -6.17 5.91 10.90
C LEU A 84 -7.13 4.73 10.95
N LYS A 85 -8.33 4.92 10.38
CA LYS A 85 -9.37 3.89 10.29
C LYS A 85 -9.77 3.66 8.85
N THR A 86 -10.19 2.43 8.57
CA THR A 86 -10.81 2.08 7.30
C THR A 86 -12.09 2.87 7.08
N ILE A 87 -12.25 3.40 5.87
CA ILE A 87 -13.41 4.11 5.35
C ILE A 87 -13.63 3.66 3.91
N ASN A 88 -14.86 3.76 3.40
CA ASN A 88 -15.15 3.46 2.00
C ASN A 88 -15.50 4.70 1.16
N ASP A 89 -15.51 4.54 -0.17
CA ASP A 89 -15.78 5.62 -1.11
C ASP A 89 -17.18 6.25 -0.94
N ASP A 90 -18.21 5.48 -0.54
CA ASP A 90 -19.55 6.03 -0.27
C ASP A 90 -19.51 6.96 0.95
N GLU A 91 -18.88 6.52 2.05
CA GLU A 91 -18.68 7.34 3.26
C GLU A 91 -17.85 8.59 2.98
N ILE A 92 -16.86 8.51 2.07
CA ILE A 92 -16.10 9.67 1.62
C ILE A 92 -17.00 10.61 0.82
N ALA A 93 -17.77 10.10 -0.13
CA ALA A 93 -18.66 10.89 -0.99
C ALA A 93 -19.70 11.66 -0.16
N GLU A 94 -20.28 11.05 0.88
CA GLU A 94 -21.22 11.69 1.80
C GLU A 94 -20.63 12.95 2.48
N ARG A 95 -19.32 12.94 2.79
CA ARG A 95 -18.62 14.09 3.39
C ARG A 95 -18.51 15.29 2.45
N TYR A 96 -18.59 15.07 1.13
CA TYR A 96 -18.51 16.12 0.11
C TYR A 96 -19.87 16.53 -0.46
N ILE A 97 -20.89 15.67 -0.38
CA ILE A 97 -22.28 16.01 -0.76
C ILE A 97 -22.96 16.85 0.33
N SER A 98 -22.56 16.70 1.60
CA SER A 98 -23.15 17.40 2.74
C SER A 98 -22.58 18.81 3.01
N LYS A 99 -21.85 19.41 2.05
CA LYS A 99 -21.28 20.77 2.15
C LYS A 99 -22.09 21.81 1.38
#